data_AF-A0A6A7G5E2-F1
#
_entry.id   AF-A0A6A7G5E2-F1
#
_cell.length_a   1.000
_cell.length_b   1.000
_cell.length_c   1.000
_cell.angle_alpha   90.00
_cell.angle_beta   90.00
_cell.angle_gamma   90.00
#
_symmetry.space_group_name_H-M   'P 1'
#
loop_
_entity.id
_entity.type
_entity.pdbx_description
1 polymer ?
#
loop_
_entity_poly.entity_id
_entity_poly.type
_entity_poly.pdbx_seq_one_letter_code
_entity_poly.pdbx_strand_id
1 'polypeptide(L)'
;MTVAQFFGCGMIAFGPPVVLVVITLAKDPIRVIMLVASSFFWLLSLLFSSILYKLVVPLQSYLVFGALFSVLFQEFFRFLWFVLIQKAEVGLKKVSEDNLEVVENKHILAYVSG
;
A
#
# COMPACT_ATOMS: atom_id res chain seq x y z
N MET A 1 -7.12 28.58 -18.68
CA MET A 1 -7.44 28.40 -17.24
C MET A 1 -7.41 26.95 -16.79
N THR A 2 -7.60 25.97 -17.67
CA THR A 2 -7.56 24.52 -17.36
C THR A 2 -6.19 23.99 -16.93
N VAL A 3 -5.10 24.44 -17.57
CA VAL A 3 -3.74 23.95 -17.28
C VAL A 3 -3.26 24.35 -15.89
N ALA A 4 -3.47 25.60 -15.48
CA ALA A 4 -3.10 26.08 -14.15
C ALA A 4 -3.87 25.32 -13.04
N GLN A 5 -5.15 25.03 -13.25
CA GLN A 5 -5.96 24.26 -12.31
C GLN A 5 -5.55 22.78 -12.25
N PHE A 6 -5.18 22.18 -13.40
CA PHE A 6 -4.63 20.83 -13.44
C PHE A 6 -3.35 20.70 -12.59
N PHE A 7 -2.39 21.62 -12.78
CA PHE A 7 -1.16 21.62 -11.99
C PHE A 7 -1.43 21.94 -10.51
N GLY A 8 -2.33 22.88 -10.22
CA GLY A 8 -2.72 23.20 -8.85
C GLY A 8 -3.31 22.00 -8.10
N CYS A 9 -4.32 21.35 -8.66
CA CYS A 9 -4.94 20.16 -8.05
C CYS A 9 -3.97 18.97 -8.00
N GLY A 10 -3.18 18.76 -9.06
CA GLY A 10 -2.18 17.68 -9.12
C GLY A 10 -1.10 17.81 -8.05
N MET A 11 -0.56 19.02 -7.85
CA MET A 11 0.44 19.27 -6.81
C MET A 11 -0.15 19.18 -5.39
N ILE A 12 -1.41 19.56 -5.18
CA ILE A 12 -2.08 19.38 -3.88
C ILE A 12 -2.28 17.89 -3.57
N ALA A 13 -2.72 17.10 -4.55
CA ALA A 13 -2.99 15.67 -4.36
C ALA A 13 -1.71 14.83 -4.25
N PHE A 14 -0.74 15.04 -5.14
CA PHE A 14 0.44 14.19 -5.28
C PHE A 14 1.74 14.82 -4.78
N GLY A 15 1.77 16.12 -4.47
CA GLY A 15 2.97 16.80 -3.98
C GLY A 15 3.58 16.11 -2.75
N PRO A 16 2.83 15.93 -1.65
CA PRO A 16 3.36 15.26 -0.47
C PRO A 16 3.80 13.79 -0.74
N PRO A 17 2.98 12.93 -1.37
CA PRO A 17 3.42 11.57 -1.71
C PRO A 17 4.69 11.51 -2.56
N VAL A 18 4.82 12.38 -3.57
CA VAL A 18 6.01 12.44 -4.44
C VAL A 18 7.24 12.82 -3.64
N VAL A 19 7.14 13.82 -2.75
CA VAL A 19 8.24 14.23 -1.88
C VAL A 19 8.68 13.09 -0.95
N LEU A 20 7.72 12.36 -0.36
CA LEU A 20 8.04 11.20 0.49
C LEU A 20 8.78 10.13 -0.32
N VAL A 21 8.30 9.80 -1.52
CA VAL A 21 8.96 8.79 -2.37
C VAL A 21 10.38 9.22 -2.75
N VAL A 22 10.57 10.45 -3.23
CA VAL A 22 11.87 10.96 -3.69
C VAL A 22 12.88 11.10 -2.54
N ILE A 23 12.46 11.60 -1.39
CA ILE A 23 13.39 11.89 -0.27
C ILE A 23 13.65 10.66 0.60
N THR A 24 12.67 9.78 0.79
CA THR A 24 12.76 8.70 1.80
C THR A 24 12.80 7.29 1.22
N LEU A 25 12.10 7.01 0.11
CA LEU A 25 12.02 5.66 -0.45
C LEU A 25 13.05 5.41 -1.56
N ALA A 26 13.31 6.40 -2.41
CA ALA A 26 14.23 6.26 -3.55
C ALA A 26 15.71 6.06 -3.17
N LYS A 27 16.04 6.17 -1.87
CA LYS A 27 17.39 5.95 -1.34
C LYS A 27 17.77 4.47 -1.29
N ASP A 28 16.80 3.58 -1.03
CA ASP A 28 17.03 2.15 -0.86
C ASP A 28 16.13 1.33 -1.81
N PRO A 29 16.68 0.48 -2.68
CA PRO A 29 15.88 -0.28 -3.65
C PRO A 29 14.90 -1.26 -2.97
N ILE A 30 15.23 -1.77 -1.79
CA ILE A 30 14.37 -2.65 -1.01
C ILE A 30 13.07 -1.94 -0.62
N ARG A 31 13.13 -0.65 -0.25
CA ARG A 31 11.94 0.15 0.10
C ARG A 31 11.02 0.34 -1.09
N VAL A 32 11.58 0.54 -2.29
CA VAL A 32 10.81 0.65 -3.53
C VAL A 32 10.09 -0.67 -3.83
N ILE A 33 10.78 -1.81 -3.71
CA ILE A 33 10.17 -3.14 -3.92
C ILE A 33 9.02 -3.36 -2.92
N MET A 34 9.22 -3.03 -1.65
CA MET A 34 8.18 -3.15 -0.63
C MET A 34 6.97 -2.24 -0.90
N LEU A 35 7.20 -0.99 -1.34
CA LEU A 35 6.10 -0.09 -1.70
C LEU A 35 5.28 -0.66 -2.87
N VAL A 36 5.93 -1.12 -3.94
CA VAL A 36 5.24 -1.69 -5.10
C VAL A 36 4.45 -2.94 -4.71
N ALA A 37 5.04 -3.82 -3.89
CA ALA A 37 4.37 -5.01 -3.40
C ALA A 37 3.15 -4.66 -2.51
N SER A 38 3.27 -3.70 -1.59
CA SER A 38 2.15 -3.24 -0.77
C SER A 38 1.00 -2.65 -1.60
N SER A 39 1.34 -1.87 -2.64
CA SER A 39 0.37 -1.31 -3.59
C SER A 39 -0.37 -2.40 -4.37
N PHE A 40 0.33 -3.49 -4.74
CA PHE A 40 -0.29 -4.65 -5.37
C PHE A 40 -1.31 -5.34 -4.44
N PHE A 41 -0.98 -5.53 -3.15
CA PHE A 41 -1.94 -6.08 -2.18
C PHE A 41 -3.15 -5.17 -1.97
N TRP A 42 -2.95 -3.85 -1.99
CA TRP A 42 -4.07 -2.91 -1.95
C TRP A 42 -4.98 -3.04 -3.17
N LEU A 43 -4.43 -3.15 -4.39
CA LEU A 43 -5.21 -3.39 -5.62
C LEU A 43 -5.95 -4.73 -5.57
N LEU A 44 -5.32 -5.78 -5.03
CA LEU A 44 -5.94 -7.08 -4.85
C LEU A 44 -7.13 -7.01 -3.87
N SER A 45 -6.99 -6.23 -2.78
CA SER A 45 -8.08 -5.99 -1.84
C SER A 45 -9.28 -5.31 -2.50
N LEU A 46 -9.04 -4.32 -3.37
CA LEU A 46 -10.09 -3.66 -4.14
C LEU A 46 -10.73 -4.59 -5.16
N LEU A 47 -9.96 -5.47 -5.79
CA LEU A 47 -10.49 -6.46 -6.74
C LEU A 47 -11.48 -7.39 -6.04
N PHE A 48 -11.11 -7.96 -4.90
CA PHE A 48 -12.02 -8.82 -4.11
C PHE A 48 -13.24 -8.04 -3.61
N SER A 49 -13.05 -6.81 -3.15
CA SER A 49 -14.16 -5.93 -2.75
C SER A 49 -15.14 -5.67 -3.92
N SER A 50 -14.63 -5.40 -5.12
CA SER A 50 -15.46 -5.18 -6.32
C SER A 50 -16.18 -6.45 -6.76
N ILE A 51 -15.55 -7.63 -6.65
CA ILE A 51 -16.20 -8.91 -6.94
C ILE A 51 -17.35 -9.14 -5.95
N LEU A 52 -17.12 -8.92 -4.65
CA LEU A 52 -18.18 -9.04 -3.63
C LEU A 52 -19.33 -8.08 -3.94
N TYR A 53 -19.04 -6.82 -4.23
CA TYR A 53 -20.07 -5.82 -4.56
C TYR A 53 -20.91 -6.23 -5.78
N LYS A 54 -20.29 -6.88 -6.79
CA LYS A 54 -20.99 -7.36 -7.98
C LYS A 54 -21.83 -8.61 -7.72
N LEU A 55 -21.37 -9.52 -6.85
CA LEU A 55 -22.09 -10.75 -6.51
C LEU A 55 -23.30 -10.49 -5.62
N VAL A 56 -23.22 -9.51 -4.71
CA VAL A 56 -24.32 -9.17 -3.80
C VAL A 56 -25.24 -8.13 -4.46
N VAL A 57 -25.93 -8.56 -5.52
CA VAL A 57 -26.89 -7.74 -6.29
C VAL A 57 -28.01 -7.09 -5.44
N PRO A 58 -28.66 -7.76 -4.46
CA PRO A 58 -29.78 -7.16 -3.74
C PRO A 58 -29.38 -6.05 -2.74
N LEU A 59 -28.09 -5.91 -2.38
CA LEU A 59 -27.60 -4.90 -1.43
C LEU A 59 -26.88 -3.71 -2.10
N GLN A 60 -26.82 -3.66 -3.44
CA GLN A 60 -26.22 -2.54 -4.17
C GLN A 60 -26.96 -1.21 -3.97
N SER A 61 -28.20 -1.26 -3.50
CA SER A 61 -28.99 -0.08 -3.10
C SER A 61 -28.35 0.71 -1.95
N TYR A 62 -27.46 0.08 -1.17
CA TYR A 62 -26.74 0.72 -0.09
C TYR A 62 -25.23 0.78 -0.41
N LEU A 63 -24.78 1.87 -1.04
CA LEU A 63 -23.34 2.13 -1.29
C LEU A 63 -22.48 2.03 -0.02
N VAL A 64 -23.07 2.37 1.13
CA VAL A 64 -22.43 2.24 2.45
C VAL A 64 -21.99 0.82 2.73
N PHE A 65 -22.78 -0.19 2.33
CA PHE A 65 -22.42 -1.59 2.48
C PHE A 65 -21.15 -1.92 1.67
N GLY A 66 -21.11 -1.51 0.40
CA GLY A 66 -19.93 -1.70 -0.45
C GLY A 66 -18.67 -1.04 0.13
N ALA A 67 -18.80 0.19 0.63
CA ALA A 67 -17.71 0.92 1.25
C ALA A 67 -17.19 0.23 2.53
N LEU A 68 -18.09 -0.23 3.41
CA LEU A 68 -17.72 -0.94 4.64
C LEU A 68 -16.95 -2.23 4.33
N PHE A 69 -17.45 -3.05 3.40
CA PHE A 69 -16.74 -4.27 3.00
C PHE A 69 -15.40 -3.96 2.32
N SER A 70 -15.30 -2.87 1.56
CA SER A 70 -14.02 -2.42 0.98
C SER A 70 -12.99 -2.11 2.06
N VAL A 71 -13.37 -1.35 3.10
CA VAL A 71 -12.48 -1.03 4.22
C VAL A 71 -12.06 -2.30 4.98
N LEU A 72 -12.99 -3.23 5.21
CA LEU A 72 -12.68 -4.51 5.86
C LEU A 72 -11.69 -5.36 5.05
N PHE A 73 -11.86 -5.44 3.73
CA PHE A 73 -10.88 -6.11 2.86
C PHE A 73 -9.54 -5.40 2.86
N GLN A 74 -9.52 -4.06 2.78
CA GLN A 74 -8.27 -3.30 2.83
C GLN A 74 -7.48 -3.58 4.12
N GLU A 75 -8.14 -3.62 5.27
CA GLU A 75 -7.48 -3.90 6.55
C GLU A 75 -7.03 -5.37 6.68
N PHE A 76 -7.82 -6.31 6.16
CA PHE A 76 -7.43 -7.72 6.10
C PHE A 76 -6.17 -7.93 5.25
N PHE A 77 -6.11 -7.32 4.07
CA PHE A 77 -4.96 -7.40 3.18
C PHE A 77 -3.73 -6.66 3.75
N ARG A 78 -3.93 -5.56 4.49
CA ARG A 78 -2.86 -4.90 5.25
C ARG A 78 -2.26 -5.82 6.31
N PHE A 79 -3.10 -6.54 7.05
CA PHE A 79 -2.63 -7.55 8.00
C PHE A 79 -1.87 -8.69 7.32
N LEU A 80 -2.40 -9.19 6.19
CA LEU A 80 -1.73 -10.23 5.40
C LEU A 80 -0.34 -9.77 4.93
N TRP A 81 -0.24 -8.53 4.44
CA TRP A 81 1.01 -7.92 4.01
C TRP A 81 2.00 -7.79 5.17
N PHE A 82 1.55 -7.36 6.35
CA PHE A 82 2.38 -7.30 7.55
C PHE A 82 2.98 -8.67 7.92
N VAL A 83 2.18 -9.74 7.87
CA VAL A 83 2.66 -11.11 8.12
C VAL A 83 3.67 -11.56 7.06
N LEU A 84 3.44 -11.21 5.80
CA LEU A 84 4.36 -11.54 4.70
C LEU A 84 5.70 -10.82 4.83
N ILE A 85 5.71 -9.53 5.18
CA ILE A 85 6.94 -8.78 5.43
C ILE A 85 7.73 -9.41 6.58
N GLN A 86 7.09 -9.78 7.70
CA GLN A 86 7.81 -10.41 8.81
C GLN A 86 8.44 -11.75 8.42
N LYS A 87 7.77 -12.53 7.55
CA LYS A 87 8.36 -13.75 7.00
C LYS A 87 9.52 -13.47 6.05
N ALA A 88 9.39 -12.45 5.21
CA ALA A 88 10.43 -12.01 4.29
C ALA A 88 11.67 -11.52 5.04
N GLU A 89 11.50 -10.77 6.13
CA GLU A 89 12.57 -10.32 7.02
C GLU A 89 13.37 -11.51 7.60
N VAL A 90 12.68 -12.52 8.13
CA VAL A 90 13.34 -13.73 8.66
C VAL A 90 14.07 -14.50 7.56
N GLY A 91 13.50 -14.53 6.36
CA GLY A 91 14.15 -15.16 5.19
C GLY A 91 15.40 -14.41 4.74
N LEU A 92 15.33 -13.08 4.64
CA LEU A 92 16.44 -12.22 4.24
C LEU A 92 17.60 -12.30 5.25
N LYS A 93 17.30 -12.28 6.56
CA LYS A 93 18.30 -12.40 7.63
C LYS A 93 19.08 -13.72 7.60
N LYS A 94 18.50 -14.80 7.07
CA LYS A 94 19.17 -16.10 6.96
C LYS A 94 20.07 -16.24 5.73
N VAL A 95 19.85 -15.40 4.72
CA VAL A 95 20.53 -15.50 3.41
C VAL A 95 21.58 -14.42 3.21
N SER A 96 21.46 -13.27 3.87
CA SER A 96 22.49 -12.22 3.88
C SER A 96 23.32 -12.24 5.16
N GLU A 97 24.63 -12.46 5.02
CA GLU A 97 25.60 -12.41 6.13
C GLU A 97 26.01 -10.98 6.54
N ASP A 98 25.66 -9.96 5.77
CA ASP A 98 26.13 -8.59 6.01
C ASP A 98 25.11 -7.54 5.50
N ASN A 99 24.77 -6.55 6.33
CA ASN A 99 24.10 -5.28 5.98
C ASN A 99 22.59 -5.26 5.64
N LEU A 100 21.71 -5.66 6.57
CA LEU A 100 20.27 -5.33 6.50
C LEU A 100 19.76 -4.59 7.75
N GLU A 101 20.44 -3.52 8.16
CA GLU A 101 19.90 -2.56 9.14
C GLU A 101 18.56 -1.93 8.65
N VAL A 102 18.32 -1.91 7.33
CA VAL A 102 17.08 -1.43 6.71
C VAL A 102 15.87 -2.30 7.08
N VAL A 103 16.08 -3.59 7.36
CA VAL A 103 15.02 -4.52 7.78
C VAL A 103 14.83 -4.51 9.30
N GLU A 104 15.83 -4.07 10.05
CA GLU A 104 15.80 -4.07 11.52
C GLU A 104 14.81 -3.05 12.09
N ASN A 105 14.56 -1.96 11.35
CA ASN A 105 13.64 -0.92 11.76
C ASN A 105 12.20 -1.19 11.30
N LYS A 106 11.42 -1.89 12.14
CA LYS A 106 9.97 -2.09 11.95
C LYS A 106 9.20 -0.81 11.63
N HIS A 107 9.66 0.34 12.12
CA HIS A 107 9.07 1.64 11.82
C HIS A 107 9.21 2.04 10.34
N ILE A 108 10.33 1.73 9.70
CA ILE A 108 10.55 2.01 8.28
C ILE A 108 9.68 1.09 7.43
N LEU A 109 9.55 -0.17 7.82
CA LEU A 109 8.67 -1.13 7.14
C LEU A 109 7.20 -0.66 7.18
N ALA A 110 6.72 -0.26 8.36
CA ALA A 110 5.37 0.28 8.53
C ALA A 110 5.16 1.55 7.69
N TYR A 111 6.13 2.46 7.70
CA TYR A 111 6.09 3.72 6.95
C TYR A 111 6.05 3.51 5.43
N VAL A 112 6.79 2.53 4.89
CA VAL A 112 6.80 2.23 3.45
C VAL A 112 5.52 1.50 3.00
N SER A 113 4.87 0.79 3.92
CA SER A 113 3.66 0.01 3.64
C SER A 113 2.34 0.76 3.83
N GLY A 114 2.39 1.97 4.38
CA GLY A 114 1.24 2.83 4.64
C GLY A 114 0.75 3.52 3.37
#